data_AF-A0A9N8LT42-F1
#
_entry.id   AF-A0A9N8LT42-F1
#
_cell.length_a   1.000
_cell.length_b   1.000
_cell.length_c   1.000
_cell.angle_alpha   90.00
_cell.angle_beta   90.00
_cell.angle_gamma   90.00
#
_symmetry.space_group_name_H-M   'P 1'
#
loop_
_entity.id
_entity.type
_entity.pdbx_description
1 polymer ?
#
loop_
_entity_poly.entity_id
_entity_poly.type
_entity_poly.pdbx_seq_one_letter_code
_entity_poly.pdbx_strand_id
1 'polypeptide(L)'
;MTVDTSTDLPTKLITLINVSAARPDTAHAKRARLAVPFHKITHADPRPKIAALLKQQQQPQPQPQPQPMSAEQVHHAAAASTAATTTTPAPAIPQPDPFHLHFASLGQHGKAASALAAQAASSSSSSPSALPAYTLATHTYDAIGPILQYDTPHTFPSTQDRLQETVRNAYHAHLQATHRRAPTPLQRSTLNVIQSYADLLHPHLALSQRDQVRETVAAHLLSHLQKTRRVILRNNERLAKAAASDGGKSRNSKGASADDMDLDVQDDEGEAGEAKTNDDLDELVRDQGFTRPKILVLLPLRNSALAWTTALSSVSGCVEGLLSSSSEEAQSQSAKRFLRDFTLPEGTLDRLAQPDAGARFPADHVATFQGNIDDSFVLGFKVTRKEWRAYARYYGADIIVASPLGLRLAIEKDNDSDFLSSIEIVVADQLDVMQMQNWEHVKFVFSQLNHIPRKVHESTDFARVRQWSLDGASAYLRQTILLSSLDTPEVRALFAPLRNLAGRRRVLSADDGTKAGKKEKEGAVGMVRDGVRQVFVKFDCANVQAEADVRLAHFTTKTLPALLKSAIASSKTLIFVPSYFDFVLLVDHLQKLEEKGELRFTSIS
;
A
#
# COMPACT_ATOMS: atom_id res chain seq x y z
N MET A 1 -5.80 29.32 25.10
CA MET A 1 -5.95 28.40 26.23
C MET A 1 -5.24 28.99 27.44
N THR A 2 -6.00 29.58 28.36
CA THR A 2 -5.72 29.48 29.80
C THR A 2 -6.28 28.13 30.23
N VAL A 3 -5.41 27.25 30.71
CA VAL A 3 -5.79 25.99 31.36
C VAL A 3 -5.18 26.07 32.75
N ASP A 4 -6.04 26.28 33.74
CA ASP A 4 -5.66 26.17 35.15
C ASP A 4 -5.41 24.70 35.46
N THR A 5 -4.13 24.34 35.58
CA THR A 5 -3.67 23.18 36.34
C THR A 5 -2.49 23.67 37.17
N SER A 6 -2.67 23.70 38.50
CA SER A 6 -1.65 24.19 39.41
C SER A 6 -0.56 23.14 39.64
N THR A 7 0.65 23.65 39.88
CA THR A 7 1.88 23.03 40.41
C THR A 7 2.87 22.37 39.42
N ASP A 8 3.78 23.22 38.93
CA ASP A 8 5.25 23.10 38.89
C ASP A 8 5.89 21.72 38.61
N LEU A 9 6.07 21.40 37.34
CA LEU A 9 7.06 20.42 36.86
C LEU A 9 7.90 21.02 35.72
N PRO A 10 9.25 20.92 35.78
CA PRO A 10 10.15 21.73 34.93
C PRO A 10 10.32 21.23 33.48
N THR A 11 10.02 19.96 33.16
CA THR A 11 10.27 19.41 31.81
C THR A 11 9.18 18.43 31.39
N LYS A 12 8.53 18.66 30.24
CA LYS A 12 7.52 17.74 29.67
C LYS A 12 8.04 17.21 28.32
N LEU A 13 8.11 15.90 28.17
CA LEU A 13 8.45 15.20 26.93
C LEU A 13 7.13 14.73 26.31
N ILE A 14 6.86 15.08 25.05
CA ILE A 14 5.64 14.67 24.35
C ILE A 14 6.03 13.94 23.08
N THR A 15 5.49 12.74 22.90
CA THR A 15 5.35 12.07 21.60
C THR A 15 3.92 12.16 21.10
N LEU A 16 3.75 12.09 19.77
CA LEU A 16 2.46 12.21 19.09
C LEU A 16 1.54 10.97 19.26
N ILE A 17 1.86 10.03 20.16
CA ILE A 17 1.19 8.72 20.22
C ILE A 17 0.54 8.51 21.59
N ASN A 18 -0.40 9.37 21.95
CA ASN A 18 -1.19 9.23 23.18
C ASN A 18 -2.14 8.01 23.12
N VAL A 19 -1.61 6.80 23.34
CA VAL A 19 -2.41 5.57 23.40
C VAL A 19 -2.88 5.31 24.83
N SER A 20 -3.74 6.19 25.35
CA SER A 20 -4.44 5.95 26.63
C SER A 20 -5.96 5.97 26.50
N ALA A 21 -6.52 5.87 25.29
CA ALA A 21 -7.96 6.03 25.07
C ALA A 21 -8.82 4.83 25.51
N ALA A 22 -8.24 3.61 25.64
CA ALA A 22 -8.99 2.42 26.03
C ALA A 22 -8.14 1.43 26.85
N ARG A 23 -7.88 1.72 28.14
CA ARG A 23 -7.19 0.76 29.03
C ARG A 23 -7.98 0.53 30.32
N PRO A 24 -8.20 -0.75 30.72
CA PRO A 24 -8.83 -1.07 32.00
C PRO A 24 -7.90 -0.70 33.16
N ASP A 25 -8.46 -0.01 34.15
CA ASP A 25 -7.75 0.66 35.24
C ASP A 25 -7.42 -0.30 36.40
N THR A 26 -6.60 -1.33 36.14
CA THR A 26 -6.20 -2.30 37.19
C THR A 26 -4.70 -2.31 37.45
N ALA A 27 -4.32 -2.32 38.73
CA ALA A 27 -2.93 -2.30 39.21
C ALA A 27 -2.09 -3.49 38.70
N HIS A 28 -2.74 -4.62 38.38
CA HIS A 28 -2.10 -5.82 37.84
C HIS A 28 -1.58 -5.63 36.40
N ALA A 29 -2.26 -4.82 35.59
CA ALA A 29 -1.86 -4.52 34.21
C ALA A 29 -0.66 -3.56 34.12
N LYS A 30 -0.47 -2.69 35.13
CA LYS A 30 0.73 -1.83 35.25
C LYS A 30 1.98 -2.65 35.56
N ARG A 31 1.87 -3.70 36.39
CA ARG A 31 3.02 -4.52 36.82
C ARG A 31 3.46 -5.53 35.77
N ALA A 32 2.54 -6.05 34.95
CA ALA A 32 2.84 -7.00 33.88
C ALA A 32 3.60 -6.38 32.69
N ARG A 33 3.51 -5.05 32.49
CA ARG A 33 4.20 -4.34 31.38
C ARG A 33 5.67 -4.02 31.65
N LEU A 34 6.08 -3.98 32.92
CA LEU A 34 7.47 -3.79 33.34
C LEU A 34 8.25 -5.11 33.43
N ALA A 35 7.57 -6.25 33.25
CA ALA A 35 8.13 -7.59 33.42
C ALA A 35 8.07 -8.38 32.11
N VAL A 36 8.71 -7.88 31.06
CA VAL A 36 9.14 -8.73 29.95
C VAL A 36 10.67 -8.78 30.03
N PRO A 37 11.27 -9.93 30.40
CA PRO A 37 12.72 -10.05 30.43
C PRO A 37 13.24 -10.00 28.99
N PHE A 38 13.79 -8.85 28.61
CA PHE A 38 14.59 -8.70 27.41
C PHE A 38 15.78 -9.65 27.52
N HIS A 39 15.82 -10.70 26.69
CA HIS A 39 17.03 -11.50 26.56
C HIS A 39 18.10 -10.60 25.96
N LYS A 40 19.16 -10.33 26.74
CA LYS A 40 20.34 -9.59 26.29
C LYS A 40 20.94 -10.31 25.08
N ILE A 41 20.69 -9.82 23.88
CA ILE A 41 21.55 -10.11 22.74
C ILE A 41 22.82 -9.30 22.98
N THR A 42 23.84 -9.95 23.53
CA THR A 42 25.17 -9.36 23.68
C THR A 42 25.80 -9.17 22.31
N HIS A 43 25.54 -8.02 21.67
CA HIS A 43 26.40 -7.54 20.61
C HIS A 43 27.68 -7.01 21.24
N ALA A 44 28.82 -7.60 20.83
CA ALA A 44 30.14 -7.16 21.27
C ALA A 44 30.34 -5.67 20.93
N ASP A 45 30.91 -4.93 21.88
CA ASP A 45 31.21 -3.50 21.78
C ASP A 45 32.07 -3.20 20.52
N PRO A 46 31.56 -2.48 19.50
CA PRO A 46 32.28 -2.26 18.24
C PRO A 46 33.31 -1.13 18.32
N ARG A 47 33.38 -0.38 19.43
CA ARG A 47 34.30 0.74 19.64
C ARG A 47 35.79 0.42 19.39
N PRO A 48 36.33 -0.78 19.73
CA PRO A 48 37.73 -1.12 19.46
C PRO A 48 38.00 -1.37 17.97
N LYS A 49 37.04 -1.94 17.23
CA LYS A 49 37.17 -2.25 15.79
C LYS A 49 37.11 -0.97 14.95
N ILE A 50 36.27 -0.01 15.35
CA ILE A 50 36.15 1.29 14.69
C ILE A 50 37.43 2.13 14.92
N ALA A 51 38.01 2.07 16.13
CA ALA A 51 39.29 2.74 16.42
C ALA A 51 40.49 2.16 15.64
N ALA A 52 40.45 0.86 15.30
CA ALA A 52 41.47 0.20 14.47
C ALA A 52 41.37 0.59 12.98
N LEU A 53 40.15 0.72 12.46
CA LEU A 53 39.89 1.15 11.07
C LEU A 53 40.29 2.61 10.81
N LEU A 54 40.09 3.49 11.78
CA LEU A 54 40.51 4.90 11.71
C LEU A 54 42.04 5.08 11.68
N LYS A 55 42.81 4.12 12.22
CA LYS A 55 44.28 4.14 12.16
C LYS A 55 44.84 3.64 10.83
N GLN A 56 44.09 2.84 10.06
CA GLN A 56 44.54 2.34 8.75
C GLN A 56 44.35 3.33 7.61
N GLN A 57 43.53 4.37 7.76
CA GLN A 57 43.29 5.38 6.71
C GLN A 57 44.32 6.54 6.69
N GLN A 58 45.37 6.49 7.52
CA GLN A 58 46.42 7.53 7.57
C GLN A 58 47.73 7.12 6.87
N GLN A 59 47.68 6.35 5.78
CA GLN A 59 48.83 6.20 4.88
C GLN A 59 48.57 6.90 3.54
N PRO A 60 49.45 7.79 3.07
CA PRO A 60 49.24 8.54 1.84
C PRO A 60 49.56 7.68 0.61
N GLN A 61 48.64 7.60 -0.35
CA GLN A 61 48.92 7.15 -1.72
C GLN A 61 49.03 8.35 -2.69
N PRO A 62 49.88 8.27 -3.72
CA PRO A 62 50.26 9.43 -4.54
C PRO A 62 49.23 9.76 -5.63
N GLN A 63 49.00 11.06 -5.84
CA GLN A 63 48.19 11.63 -6.92
C GLN A 63 48.96 11.67 -8.25
N PRO A 64 48.32 11.39 -9.40
CA PRO A 64 48.82 11.82 -10.71
C PRO A 64 48.29 13.21 -11.07
N GLN A 65 49.18 14.05 -11.62
CA GLN A 65 48.90 15.39 -12.13
C GLN A 65 48.12 15.38 -13.47
N PRO A 66 47.38 16.47 -13.80
CA PRO A 66 46.62 16.61 -15.04
C PRO A 66 47.35 17.45 -16.10
N GLN A 67 47.03 17.24 -17.39
CA GLN A 67 47.06 18.21 -18.52
C GLN A 67 46.77 17.50 -19.88
N PRO A 68 46.44 18.21 -20.97
CA PRO A 68 45.37 19.20 -21.18
C PRO A 68 44.49 18.87 -22.41
N MET A 69 43.45 19.68 -22.63
CA MET A 69 42.47 19.60 -23.73
C MET A 69 43.04 19.94 -25.13
N SER A 70 42.39 19.43 -26.17
CA SER A 70 42.24 20.12 -27.46
C SER A 70 40.82 19.97 -28.00
N ALA A 71 40.25 21.11 -28.40
CA ALA A 71 38.92 21.30 -28.96
C ALA A 71 38.92 21.18 -30.50
N GLU A 72 37.77 20.81 -31.07
CA GLU A 72 37.26 21.04 -32.45
C GLU A 72 36.09 20.04 -32.63
N GLN A 73 34.88 20.30 -33.14
CA GLN A 73 34.24 21.40 -33.85
C GLN A 73 32.72 21.34 -33.59
N VAL A 74 32.08 22.52 -33.57
CA VAL A 74 30.63 22.74 -33.56
C VAL A 74 30.20 23.28 -34.93
N HIS A 75 28.94 22.99 -35.33
CA HIS A 75 28.05 23.59 -36.34
C HIS A 75 27.47 22.49 -37.27
N HIS A 76 26.16 22.35 -37.52
CA HIS A 76 25.06 23.30 -37.81
C HIS A 76 23.69 22.68 -37.38
N ALA A 77 22.79 23.41 -36.71
CA ALA A 77 21.64 24.19 -37.25
C ALA A 77 20.49 23.32 -37.83
N ALA A 78 19.19 23.58 -37.68
CA ALA A 78 18.39 24.60 -37.02
C ALA A 78 16.90 24.16 -37.04
N ALA A 79 16.07 24.95 -36.35
CA ALA A 79 14.63 24.87 -36.16
C ALA A 79 13.74 24.86 -37.42
N ALA A 80 12.52 24.30 -37.28
CA ALA A 80 11.28 24.69 -37.98
C ALA A 80 10.09 24.27 -37.11
N SER A 81 9.41 25.21 -36.43
CA SER A 81 8.17 25.90 -36.82
C SER A 81 6.90 25.05 -36.86
N THR A 82 6.00 25.42 -35.95
CA THR A 82 4.54 25.26 -35.89
C THR A 82 3.80 25.13 -37.22
N ALA A 83 2.90 24.14 -37.29
CA ALA A 83 1.64 24.22 -38.05
C ALA A 83 0.57 23.40 -37.31
N ALA A 84 -0.53 24.07 -36.95
CA ALA A 84 -1.72 23.43 -36.43
C ALA A 84 -2.46 22.72 -37.57
N THR A 85 -2.83 21.46 -37.38
CA THR A 85 -3.73 20.74 -38.29
C THR A 85 -4.88 20.17 -37.47
N THR A 86 -6.04 20.76 -37.69
CA THR A 86 -7.35 20.30 -37.26
C THR A 86 -7.63 18.95 -37.92
N THR A 87 -7.55 17.86 -37.16
CA THR A 87 -8.02 16.53 -37.58
C THR A 87 -9.31 16.20 -36.85
N THR A 88 -10.37 16.07 -37.66
CA THR A 88 -11.69 15.52 -37.36
C THR A 88 -11.58 14.20 -36.58
N PRO A 89 -12.48 13.89 -35.61
CA PRO A 89 -12.38 12.65 -34.85
C PRO A 89 -12.63 11.44 -35.74
N ALA A 90 -11.62 10.59 -35.89
CA ALA A 90 -11.78 9.26 -36.46
C ALA A 90 -12.73 8.41 -35.58
N PRO A 91 -13.51 7.48 -36.17
CA PRO A 91 -14.40 6.60 -35.41
C PRO A 91 -13.58 5.81 -34.37
N ALA A 92 -14.05 5.82 -33.13
CA ALA A 92 -13.34 5.21 -32.01
C ALA A 92 -13.27 3.69 -32.19
N ILE A 93 -12.07 3.18 -32.53
CA ILE A 93 -11.74 1.76 -32.40
C ILE A 93 -12.01 1.35 -30.94
N PRO A 94 -12.77 0.27 -30.66
CA PRO A 94 -13.03 -0.17 -29.30
C PRO A 94 -11.70 -0.48 -28.60
N GLN A 95 -11.31 0.37 -27.65
CA GLN A 95 -10.08 0.20 -26.89
C GLN A 95 -10.22 -1.01 -25.95
N PRO A 96 -9.27 -1.96 -25.98
CA PRO A 96 -9.33 -3.15 -25.13
C PRO A 96 -9.31 -2.80 -23.64
N ASP A 97 -10.07 -3.54 -22.82
CA ASP A 97 -10.12 -3.33 -21.37
C ASP A 97 -8.72 -3.48 -20.76
N PRO A 98 -8.21 -2.49 -19.99
CA PRO A 98 -6.92 -2.56 -19.31
C PRO A 98 -6.71 -3.85 -18.51
N PHE A 99 -7.78 -4.43 -17.96
CA PHE A 99 -7.71 -5.72 -17.26
C PHE A 99 -7.19 -6.85 -18.15
N HIS A 100 -7.71 -6.96 -19.37
CA HIS A 100 -7.31 -8.03 -20.29
C HIS A 100 -5.91 -7.79 -20.85
N LEU A 101 -5.53 -6.53 -21.10
CA LEU A 101 -4.17 -6.19 -21.51
C LEU A 101 -3.14 -6.55 -20.44
N HIS A 102 -3.47 -6.26 -19.19
CA HIS A 102 -2.55 -6.40 -18.06
C HIS A 102 -2.43 -7.86 -17.58
N PHE A 103 -3.54 -8.57 -17.40
CA PHE A 103 -3.54 -9.89 -16.75
C PHE A 103 -3.71 -11.10 -17.67
N ALA A 104 -4.00 -10.90 -18.97
CA ALA A 104 -4.07 -12.05 -19.88
C ALA A 104 -2.71 -12.73 -20.00
N SER A 105 -2.68 -14.07 -19.92
CA SER A 105 -1.45 -14.86 -20.00
C SER A 105 -0.69 -14.59 -21.31
N LEU A 106 -1.42 -14.47 -22.43
CA LEU A 106 -0.87 -14.16 -23.76
C LEU A 106 -0.98 -12.67 -24.14
N GLY A 107 -1.38 -11.83 -23.18
CA GLY A 107 -1.46 -10.38 -23.37
C GLY A 107 -0.08 -9.76 -23.54
N GLN A 108 -0.05 -8.52 -24.04
CA GLN A 108 1.19 -7.78 -24.26
C GLN A 108 2.02 -7.67 -22.98
N HIS A 109 1.38 -7.40 -21.84
CA HIS A 109 2.07 -7.30 -20.55
C HIS A 109 2.57 -8.66 -20.06
N GLY A 110 1.78 -9.73 -20.20
CA GLY A 110 2.19 -11.08 -19.82
C GLY A 110 3.47 -11.51 -20.55
N LYS A 111 3.50 -11.33 -21.87
CA LYS A 111 4.67 -11.64 -22.72
C LYS A 111 5.88 -10.78 -22.35
N ALA A 112 5.68 -9.47 -22.15
CA ALA A 112 6.76 -8.56 -21.74
C ALA A 112 7.32 -8.91 -20.36
N ALA A 113 6.47 -9.32 -19.41
CA ALA A 113 6.87 -9.72 -18.07
C ALA A 113 7.75 -10.98 -18.10
N SER A 114 7.31 -12.02 -18.82
CA SER A 114 8.09 -13.24 -19.01
C SER A 114 9.45 -12.96 -19.66
N ALA A 115 9.49 -12.08 -20.67
CA ALA A 115 10.74 -11.69 -21.31
C ALA A 115 11.70 -10.96 -20.35
N LEU A 116 11.20 -10.04 -19.53
CA LEU A 116 12.00 -9.35 -18.51
C LEU A 116 12.50 -10.31 -17.42
N ALA A 117 11.69 -11.27 -17.01
CA ALA A 117 12.08 -12.30 -16.04
C ALA A 117 13.20 -13.20 -16.60
N ALA A 118 13.10 -13.63 -17.85
CA ALA A 118 14.14 -14.42 -18.52
C ALA A 118 15.46 -13.64 -18.68
N GLN A 119 15.39 -12.33 -18.99
CA GLN A 119 16.57 -11.45 -19.02
C GLN A 119 17.22 -11.33 -17.64
N ALA A 120 16.42 -11.16 -16.59
CA ALA A 120 16.94 -11.08 -15.23
C ALA A 120 17.58 -12.40 -14.75
N ALA A 121 17.07 -13.55 -15.19
CA ALA A 121 17.64 -14.87 -14.86
C ALA A 121 18.97 -15.16 -15.59
N SER A 122 19.19 -14.57 -16.77
CA SER A 122 20.38 -14.80 -17.61
C SER A 122 21.53 -13.83 -17.35
N SER A 123 21.28 -12.70 -16.67
CA SER A 123 22.34 -11.75 -16.30
C SER A 123 23.22 -12.30 -15.17
N SER A 124 24.49 -12.58 -15.45
CA SER A 124 25.51 -13.03 -14.49
C SER A 124 26.18 -11.89 -13.69
N SER A 125 25.82 -10.64 -13.95
CA SER A 125 26.31 -9.47 -13.24
C SER A 125 25.34 -9.03 -12.15
N SER A 126 25.87 -8.60 -11.00
CA SER A 126 25.16 -7.96 -9.89
C SER A 126 24.66 -6.55 -10.24
N SER A 127 24.29 -6.30 -11.49
CA SER A 127 23.57 -5.08 -11.91
C SER A 127 22.07 -5.32 -11.69
N PRO A 128 21.32 -4.33 -11.20
CA PRO A 128 19.93 -4.55 -10.82
C PRO A 128 19.13 -4.94 -12.06
N SER A 129 18.73 -6.21 -12.11
CA SER A 129 17.64 -6.83 -12.90
C SER A 129 16.90 -5.84 -13.82
N ALA A 130 16.81 -6.15 -15.11
CA ALA A 130 16.18 -5.35 -16.16
C ALA A 130 14.95 -4.55 -15.67
N LEU A 131 15.14 -3.26 -15.41
CA LEU A 131 14.04 -2.35 -15.07
C LEU A 131 13.25 -2.07 -16.36
N PRO A 132 11.91 -1.98 -16.31
CA PRO A 132 11.15 -1.45 -17.44
C PRO A 132 11.73 -0.08 -17.82
N ALA A 133 11.95 0.16 -19.11
CA ALA A 133 12.37 1.48 -19.58
C ALA A 133 11.24 2.47 -19.28
N TYR A 134 11.49 3.42 -18.39
CA TYR A 134 10.48 4.40 -17.99
C TYR A 134 10.67 5.72 -18.74
N THR A 135 9.59 6.25 -19.29
CA THR A 135 9.48 7.66 -19.69
C THR A 135 8.80 8.44 -18.58
N LEU A 136 9.38 9.59 -18.22
CA LEU A 136 8.86 10.44 -17.16
C LEU A 136 7.96 11.53 -17.77
N ALA A 137 6.73 11.64 -17.30
CA ALA A 137 5.82 12.72 -17.66
C ALA A 137 5.11 13.25 -16.42
N THR A 138 4.72 14.52 -16.43
CA THR A 138 3.85 15.09 -15.40
C THR A 138 2.49 15.36 -16.01
N HIS A 139 1.44 14.80 -15.42
CA HIS A 139 0.07 14.98 -15.86
C HIS A 139 -0.79 15.49 -14.70
N THR A 140 -1.62 16.50 -14.95
CA THR A 140 -2.53 17.04 -13.94
C THR A 140 -3.89 16.38 -14.05
N TYR A 141 -4.39 15.82 -12.95
CA TYR A 141 -5.73 15.25 -12.86
C TYR A 141 -6.61 16.18 -12.02
N ASP A 142 -7.76 16.59 -12.56
CA ASP A 142 -8.60 17.67 -12.03
C ASP A 142 -8.69 17.76 -10.51
N ALA A 143 -8.99 16.64 -9.83
CA ALA A 143 -9.26 16.62 -8.39
C ALA A 143 -8.15 15.96 -7.53
N ILE A 144 -7.16 15.31 -8.14
CA ILE A 144 -6.00 14.73 -7.43
C ILE A 144 -4.82 15.71 -7.42
N GLY A 145 -4.69 16.51 -8.48
CA GLY A 145 -3.55 17.40 -8.69
C GLY A 145 -2.49 16.82 -9.62
N PRO A 146 -1.26 17.35 -9.58
CA PRO A 146 -0.16 16.89 -10.44
C PRO A 146 0.28 15.47 -10.05
N ILE A 147 0.42 14.61 -11.06
CA ILE A 147 0.91 13.24 -10.92
C ILE A 147 2.17 13.08 -11.76
N LEU A 148 3.24 12.61 -11.12
CA LEU A 148 4.44 12.14 -11.78
C LEU A 148 4.21 10.72 -12.30
N GLN A 149 4.24 10.56 -13.62
CA GLN A 149 4.00 9.31 -14.32
C GLN A 149 5.32 8.73 -14.81
N TYR A 150 5.54 7.47 -14.48
CA TYR A 150 6.61 6.63 -15.00
C TYR A 150 5.96 5.64 -15.97
N ASP A 151 5.88 6.02 -17.22
CA ASP A 151 5.23 5.24 -18.27
C ASP A 151 6.19 4.23 -18.86
N THR A 152 5.67 3.06 -19.23
CA THR A 152 6.40 2.08 -20.02
C THR A 152 5.89 2.15 -21.46
N PRO A 153 6.58 1.49 -22.42
CA PRO A 153 6.05 1.32 -23.78
C PRO A 153 4.68 0.61 -23.85
N HIS A 154 4.21 0.05 -22.74
CA HIS A 154 2.96 -0.69 -22.62
C HIS A 154 1.87 0.06 -21.84
N THR A 155 2.12 1.32 -21.44
CA THR A 155 1.10 2.12 -20.75
C THR A 155 -0.03 2.50 -21.71
N PHE A 156 -1.28 2.28 -21.27
CA PHE A 156 -2.48 2.68 -22.02
C PHE A 156 -3.28 3.76 -21.27
N PRO A 157 -3.73 4.82 -21.96
CA PRO A 157 -4.60 5.82 -21.36
C PRO A 157 -6.00 5.25 -21.13
N SER A 158 -6.43 5.19 -19.87
CA SER A 158 -7.83 4.90 -19.52
C SER A 158 -8.55 6.18 -19.14
N THR A 159 -9.58 6.54 -19.91
CA THR A 159 -10.40 7.76 -19.67
C THR A 159 -11.86 7.44 -19.38
N GLN A 160 -12.25 6.16 -19.45
CA GLN A 160 -13.62 5.71 -19.26
C GLN A 160 -13.72 4.80 -18.05
N ASP A 161 -14.85 4.86 -17.36
CA ASP A 161 -15.16 3.91 -16.29
C ASP A 161 -15.27 2.50 -16.87
N ARG A 162 -14.35 1.64 -16.46
CA ARG A 162 -14.29 0.21 -16.82
C ARG A 162 -14.58 -0.70 -15.63
N LEU A 163 -15.25 -0.22 -14.59
CA LEU A 163 -15.72 -1.09 -13.51
C LEU A 163 -16.65 -2.16 -14.06
N GLN A 164 -16.56 -3.37 -13.50
CA GLN A 164 -17.52 -4.43 -13.79
C GLN A 164 -18.93 -3.91 -13.42
N GLU A 165 -19.91 -4.19 -14.29
CA GLU A 165 -21.24 -3.61 -14.22
C GLU A 165 -21.98 -3.76 -12.88
N THR A 166 -21.97 -4.95 -12.28
CA THR A 166 -22.61 -5.17 -10.97
C THR A 166 -21.91 -4.40 -9.85
N VAL A 167 -20.58 -4.27 -9.90
CA VAL A 167 -19.82 -3.45 -8.94
C VAL A 167 -20.07 -1.97 -9.17
N ARG A 168 -20.11 -1.52 -10.43
CA ARG A 168 -20.44 -0.14 -10.80
C ARG A 168 -21.83 0.23 -10.29
N ASN A 169 -22.83 -0.60 -10.54
CA ASN A 169 -24.19 -0.36 -10.06
C ASN A 169 -24.26 -0.32 -8.53
N ALA A 170 -23.59 -1.26 -7.84
CA ALA A 170 -23.50 -1.27 -6.38
C ALA A 170 -22.79 -0.03 -5.82
N TYR A 171 -21.70 0.39 -6.46
CA TYR A 171 -20.95 1.59 -6.08
C TYR A 171 -21.80 2.86 -6.21
N HIS A 172 -22.46 3.05 -7.34
CA HIS A 172 -23.37 4.17 -7.53
C HIS A 172 -24.56 4.14 -6.56
N ALA A 173 -25.14 2.96 -6.30
CA ALA A 173 -26.22 2.80 -5.33
C ALA A 173 -25.76 3.13 -3.91
N HIS A 174 -24.57 2.68 -3.50
CA HIS A 174 -23.97 3.01 -2.20
C HIS A 174 -23.76 4.52 -2.03
N LEU A 175 -23.21 5.19 -3.05
CA LEU A 175 -23.03 6.63 -3.01
C LEU A 175 -24.37 7.39 -2.94
N GLN A 176 -25.39 6.90 -3.65
CA GLN A 176 -26.72 7.50 -3.60
C GLN A 176 -27.42 7.27 -2.26
N ALA A 177 -27.31 6.07 -1.67
CA ALA A 177 -27.95 5.74 -0.40
C ALA A 177 -27.28 6.44 0.79
N THR A 178 -25.94 6.40 0.84
CA THR A 178 -25.16 6.90 1.98
C THR A 178 -24.90 8.40 1.89
N HIS A 179 -24.53 8.89 0.71
CA HIS A 179 -24.08 10.27 0.51
C HIS A 179 -25.06 11.13 -0.31
N ARG A 180 -26.13 10.55 -0.87
CA ARG A 180 -27.13 11.23 -1.71
C ARG A 180 -26.50 11.98 -2.89
N ARG A 181 -25.45 11.43 -3.49
CA ARG A 181 -24.70 12.06 -4.58
C ARG A 181 -24.12 11.04 -5.56
N ALA A 182 -23.84 11.52 -6.77
CA ALA A 182 -23.01 10.83 -7.75
C ALA A 182 -21.51 10.84 -7.37
N PRO A 183 -20.65 10.06 -8.08
CA PRO A 183 -19.21 10.09 -7.86
C PRO A 183 -18.61 11.49 -7.99
N THR A 184 -17.84 11.92 -6.98
CA THR A 184 -17.17 13.22 -7.01
C THR A 184 -16.08 13.27 -8.09
N PRO A 185 -15.61 14.47 -8.48
CA PRO A 185 -14.42 14.61 -9.32
C PRO A 185 -13.20 13.84 -8.77
N LEU A 186 -13.02 13.82 -7.44
CA LEU A 186 -11.94 13.07 -6.79
C LEU A 186 -12.10 11.56 -6.99
N GLN A 187 -13.30 11.03 -6.78
CA GLN A 187 -13.59 9.61 -7.00
C GLN A 187 -13.38 9.21 -8.46
N ARG A 188 -13.87 10.02 -9.42
CA ARG A 188 -13.65 9.77 -10.86
C ARG A 188 -12.18 9.81 -11.25
N SER A 189 -11.45 10.82 -10.79
CA SER A 189 -10.01 10.95 -11.06
C SER A 189 -9.22 9.79 -10.45
N THR A 190 -9.57 9.38 -9.22
CA THR A 190 -8.93 8.26 -8.52
C THR A 190 -9.15 6.98 -9.29
N LEU A 191 -10.40 6.75 -9.72
CA LEU A 191 -10.78 5.59 -10.51
C LEU A 191 -10.01 5.51 -11.83
N ASN A 192 -9.93 6.62 -12.57
CA ASN A 192 -9.19 6.68 -13.84
C ASN A 192 -7.70 6.30 -13.67
N VAL A 193 -7.09 6.73 -12.57
CA VAL A 193 -5.68 6.41 -12.28
C VAL A 193 -5.53 4.92 -11.95
N ILE A 194 -6.32 4.38 -11.02
CA ILE A 194 -6.16 3.00 -10.55
C ILE A 194 -6.64 1.96 -11.58
N GLN A 195 -7.57 2.29 -12.47
CA GLN A 195 -8.07 1.38 -13.52
C GLN A 195 -7.03 1.06 -14.60
N SER A 196 -5.98 1.87 -14.72
CA SER A 196 -4.83 1.55 -15.59
C SER A 196 -3.99 0.36 -15.09
N TYR A 197 -4.23 -0.10 -13.86
CA TYR A 197 -3.41 -1.06 -13.13
C TYR A 197 -1.97 -0.62 -12.85
N ALA A 198 -1.59 0.63 -13.16
CA ALA A 198 -0.32 1.20 -12.73
C ALA A 198 -0.23 1.29 -11.20
N ASP A 199 0.99 1.22 -10.66
CA ASP A 199 1.21 1.44 -9.24
C ASP A 199 0.87 2.89 -8.89
N LEU A 200 0.29 3.12 -7.72
CA LEU A 200 -0.09 4.45 -7.25
C LEU A 200 0.54 4.70 -5.88
N LEU A 201 1.25 5.82 -5.75
CA LEU A 201 1.60 6.43 -4.46
C LEU A 201 0.84 7.76 -4.34
N HIS A 202 -0.06 7.84 -3.38
CA HIS A 202 -0.73 9.07 -2.98
C HIS A 202 -0.27 9.48 -1.57
N PRO A 203 0.80 10.28 -1.44
CA PRO A 203 1.42 10.56 -0.16
C PRO A 203 0.83 11.78 0.58
N HIS A 204 -0.12 12.49 -0.04
CA HIS A 204 -0.76 13.69 0.51
C HIS A 204 -2.28 13.53 0.67
N LEU A 205 -2.74 12.34 1.05
CA LEU A 205 -4.16 12.07 1.15
C LEU A 205 -4.76 12.74 2.39
N ALA A 206 -5.55 13.79 2.19
CA ALA A 206 -6.17 14.54 3.27
C ALA A 206 -7.22 13.70 4.00
N LEU A 207 -7.42 13.97 5.30
CA LEU A 207 -8.37 13.24 6.13
C LEU A 207 -9.79 13.23 5.54
N SER A 208 -10.26 14.37 5.03
CA SER A 208 -11.58 14.53 4.41
C SER A 208 -11.76 13.78 3.08
N GLN A 209 -10.66 13.34 2.47
CA GLN A 209 -10.65 12.62 1.19
C GLN A 209 -10.58 11.10 1.37
N ARG A 210 -10.15 10.63 2.55
CA ARG A 210 -9.88 9.21 2.82
C ARG A 210 -11.07 8.31 2.50
N ASP A 211 -12.27 8.67 2.92
CA ASP A 211 -13.47 7.85 2.66
C ASP A 211 -13.79 7.75 1.17
N GLN A 212 -13.70 8.86 0.44
CA GLN A 212 -13.97 8.88 -1.01
C GLN A 212 -12.97 8.00 -1.78
N VAL A 213 -11.69 8.07 -1.43
CA VAL A 213 -10.63 7.24 -2.04
C VAL A 213 -10.82 5.78 -1.65
N ARG A 214 -11.11 5.49 -0.37
CA ARG A 214 -11.37 4.12 0.11
C ARG A 214 -12.52 3.45 -0.62
N GLU A 215 -13.66 4.13 -0.77
CA GLU A 215 -14.82 3.62 -1.50
C GLU A 215 -14.49 3.35 -2.97
N THR A 216 -13.73 4.25 -3.60
CA THR A 216 -13.31 4.10 -5.01
C THR A 216 -12.36 2.92 -5.20
N VAL A 217 -11.36 2.81 -4.34
CA VAL A 217 -10.40 1.69 -4.37
C VAL A 217 -11.12 0.38 -4.07
N ALA A 218 -12.03 0.35 -3.10
CA ALA A 218 -12.85 -0.83 -2.80
C ALA A 218 -13.65 -1.31 -4.03
N ALA A 219 -14.25 -0.38 -4.79
CA ALA A 219 -14.94 -0.72 -6.04
C ALA A 219 -13.98 -1.29 -7.10
N HIS A 220 -12.78 -0.71 -7.25
CA HIS A 220 -11.76 -1.24 -8.15
C HIS A 220 -11.32 -2.66 -7.77
N LEU A 221 -11.06 -2.90 -6.49
CA LEU A 221 -10.68 -4.21 -5.95
C LEU A 221 -11.72 -5.29 -6.28
N LEU A 222 -13.00 -4.99 -6.03
CA LEU A 222 -14.08 -5.93 -6.28
C LEU A 222 -14.36 -6.14 -7.77
N SER A 223 -14.24 -5.07 -8.57
CA SER A 223 -14.31 -5.16 -10.02
C SER A 223 -13.24 -6.10 -10.56
N HIS A 224 -11.98 -5.95 -10.11
CA HIS A 224 -10.88 -6.84 -10.49
C HIS A 224 -11.19 -8.30 -10.12
N LEU A 225 -11.62 -8.57 -8.88
CA LEU A 225 -11.97 -9.93 -8.45
C LEU A 225 -13.08 -10.56 -9.32
N GLN A 226 -14.12 -9.79 -9.63
CA GLN A 226 -15.23 -10.27 -10.46
C GLN A 226 -14.81 -10.50 -11.92
N LYS A 227 -13.95 -9.64 -12.48
CA LYS A 227 -13.37 -9.83 -13.82
C LYS A 227 -12.53 -11.10 -13.87
N THR A 228 -11.63 -11.31 -12.90
CA THR A 228 -10.83 -12.54 -12.79
C THR A 228 -11.71 -13.78 -12.70
N ARG A 229 -12.77 -13.75 -11.89
CA ARG A 229 -13.70 -14.87 -11.78
C ARG A 229 -14.47 -15.13 -13.07
N ARG A 230 -14.89 -14.09 -13.79
CA ARG A 230 -15.61 -14.24 -15.07
C ARG A 230 -14.73 -14.92 -16.13
N VAL A 231 -13.44 -14.58 -16.19
CA VAL A 231 -12.48 -15.27 -17.07
C VAL A 231 -12.41 -16.76 -16.72
N ILE A 232 -12.24 -17.08 -15.43
CA ILE A 232 -12.16 -18.47 -14.97
C ILE A 232 -13.43 -19.26 -15.32
N LEU A 233 -14.60 -18.68 -15.13
CA LEU A 233 -15.88 -19.33 -15.47
C LEU A 233 -16.02 -19.56 -16.98
N ARG A 234 -15.71 -18.56 -17.81
CA ARG A 234 -15.75 -18.69 -19.28
C ARG A 234 -14.80 -19.77 -19.77
N ASN A 235 -13.62 -19.87 -19.18
CA ASN A 235 -12.65 -20.91 -19.52
C ASN A 235 -13.09 -22.29 -19.03
N ASN A 236 -13.71 -22.40 -17.84
CA ASN A 236 -14.33 -23.65 -17.40
C ASN A 236 -15.41 -24.13 -18.36
N GLU A 237 -16.27 -23.23 -18.85
CA GLU A 237 -17.29 -23.54 -19.84
C GLU A 237 -16.68 -24.02 -21.17
N ARG A 238 -15.58 -23.39 -21.62
CA ARG A 238 -14.84 -23.82 -22.81
C ARG A 238 -14.24 -25.21 -22.65
N LEU A 239 -13.60 -25.49 -21.51
CA LEU A 239 -13.06 -26.82 -21.19
C LEU A 239 -14.16 -27.88 -21.16
N ALA A 240 -15.32 -27.57 -20.56
CA ALA A 240 -16.45 -28.48 -20.52
C ALA A 240 -17.00 -28.78 -21.93
N LYS A 241 -17.11 -27.77 -22.80
CA LYS A 241 -17.52 -27.94 -24.21
C LYS A 241 -16.50 -28.76 -25.01
N ALA A 242 -15.20 -28.49 -24.83
CA ALA A 242 -14.14 -29.26 -25.48
C ALA A 242 -14.18 -30.74 -25.06
N ALA A 243 -14.28 -31.02 -23.75
CA ALA A 243 -14.41 -32.38 -23.23
C ALA A 243 -15.65 -33.12 -23.75
N ALA A 244 -16.78 -32.42 -23.88
CA ALA A 244 -18.00 -32.98 -24.47
C ALA A 244 -17.85 -33.30 -25.97
N SER A 245 -17.11 -32.46 -26.72
CA SER A 245 -16.86 -32.68 -28.15
C SER A 245 -15.88 -33.84 -28.41
N ASP A 246 -14.90 -34.04 -27.54
CA ASP A 246 -13.90 -35.10 -27.69
C ASP A 246 -14.45 -36.48 -27.27
N GLY A 247 -15.33 -36.51 -26.26
CA GLY A 247 -16.11 -37.70 -25.88
C GLY A 247 -17.14 -38.16 -26.93
N GLY A 248 -17.47 -37.30 -27.90
CA GLY A 248 -18.42 -37.57 -28.99
C GLY A 248 -17.83 -38.31 -30.20
N LYS A 249 -16.51 -38.36 -30.36
CA LYS A 249 -15.85 -39.02 -31.51
C LYS A 249 -15.81 -40.55 -31.43
N SER A 250 -16.35 -41.16 -30.37
CA SER A 250 -16.44 -42.63 -30.23
C SER A 250 -17.87 -43.16 -30.10
N ARG A 251 -18.88 -42.50 -30.67
CA ARG A 251 -20.21 -43.11 -30.86
C ARG A 251 -20.76 -42.85 -32.27
N ASN A 252 -20.94 -43.95 -32.98
CA ASN A 252 -21.43 -44.07 -34.35
C ASN A 252 -22.58 -43.12 -34.71
N SER A 253 -22.51 -42.66 -35.96
CA SER A 253 -23.58 -42.12 -36.78
C SER A 253 -24.92 -42.86 -36.64
N LYS A 254 -26.01 -42.13 -36.35
CA LYS A 254 -27.29 -42.14 -37.10
C LYS A 254 -28.38 -41.31 -36.38
N GLY A 255 -28.87 -40.28 -37.08
CA GLY A 255 -30.31 -39.95 -37.13
C GLY A 255 -30.82 -38.78 -36.29
N ALA A 256 -31.23 -37.71 -37.00
CA ALA A 256 -32.36 -36.79 -36.73
C ALA A 256 -32.34 -35.96 -35.43
N SER A 257 -32.82 -34.72 -35.36
CA SER A 257 -33.44 -33.76 -36.28
C SER A 257 -33.33 -32.38 -35.61
N ALA A 258 -33.29 -31.32 -36.42
CA ALA A 258 -33.38 -29.95 -35.97
C ALA A 258 -34.74 -29.69 -35.31
N ASP A 259 -34.74 -29.03 -34.16
CA ASP A 259 -35.59 -27.86 -33.85
C ASP A 259 -35.34 -27.43 -32.40
N ASP A 260 -35.37 -26.10 -32.22
CA ASP A 260 -35.48 -25.38 -30.96
C ASP A 260 -34.18 -25.09 -30.16
N MET A 261 -33.65 -23.86 -30.32
CA MET A 261 -33.34 -22.96 -29.20
C MET A 261 -32.95 -21.58 -29.71
N ASP A 262 -33.93 -20.69 -29.62
CA ASP A 262 -33.85 -19.24 -29.75
C ASP A 262 -33.26 -18.66 -28.46
N LEU A 263 -32.04 -18.10 -28.51
CA LEU A 263 -31.49 -17.22 -27.46
C LEU A 263 -30.45 -16.28 -28.09
N ASP A 264 -30.86 -15.03 -28.27
CA ASP A 264 -30.05 -13.89 -28.71
C ASP A 264 -28.73 -13.75 -27.94
N VAL A 265 -27.64 -14.09 -28.60
CA VAL A 265 -26.30 -13.63 -28.27
C VAL A 265 -25.89 -12.69 -29.39
N GLN A 266 -25.81 -11.39 -29.10
CA GLN A 266 -25.09 -10.45 -29.95
C GLN A 266 -23.60 -10.78 -29.86
N ASP A 267 -23.15 -11.65 -30.76
CA ASP A 267 -21.74 -11.93 -31.01
C ASP A 267 -21.15 -10.81 -31.87
N ASP A 268 -20.06 -10.23 -31.34
CA ASP A 268 -19.09 -9.43 -32.07
C ASP A 268 -18.33 -10.41 -32.99
N GLU A 269 -18.66 -10.38 -34.28
CA GLU A 269 -18.03 -11.19 -35.32
C GLU A 269 -16.55 -10.80 -35.48
N GLY A 270 -15.66 -11.67 -35.02
CA GLY A 270 -14.22 -11.59 -35.25
C GLY A 270 -13.62 -12.99 -35.37
N GLU A 271 -13.55 -13.46 -36.61
CA GLU A 271 -12.75 -14.59 -37.14
C GLU A 271 -12.90 -15.96 -36.43
N ALA A 272 -13.85 -16.74 -36.94
CA ALA A 272 -13.81 -18.19 -36.88
C ALA A 272 -12.74 -18.71 -37.87
N GLY A 273 -11.59 -19.11 -37.33
CA GLY A 273 -10.49 -19.73 -38.09
C GLY A 273 -9.96 -20.99 -37.37
N GLU A 274 -10.23 -22.14 -37.99
CA GLU A 274 -9.53 -23.44 -37.96
C GLU A 274 -9.35 -24.19 -36.62
N ALA A 275 -9.43 -25.52 -36.71
CA ALA A 275 -9.33 -26.46 -35.60
C ALA A 275 -7.95 -26.36 -34.91
N LYS A 276 -7.92 -25.68 -33.77
CA LYS A 276 -6.76 -25.50 -32.90
C LYS A 276 -6.33 -26.82 -32.26
N THR A 277 -5.02 -27.04 -32.19
CA THR A 277 -4.41 -28.19 -31.53
C THR A 277 -4.68 -28.17 -30.01
N ASN A 278 -4.45 -29.28 -29.29
CA ASN A 278 -4.60 -29.29 -27.82
C ASN A 278 -3.66 -28.27 -27.15
N ASP A 279 -2.47 -28.01 -27.71
CA ASP A 279 -1.51 -27.02 -27.21
C ASP A 279 -2.07 -25.58 -27.29
N ASP A 280 -2.80 -25.24 -28.35
CA ASP A 280 -3.43 -23.93 -28.52
C ASP A 280 -4.59 -23.69 -27.52
N LEU A 281 -5.28 -24.76 -27.10
CA LEU A 281 -6.32 -24.71 -26.08
C LEU A 281 -5.70 -24.56 -24.69
N ASP A 282 -4.62 -25.29 -24.40
CA ASP A 282 -3.89 -25.20 -23.13
C ASP A 282 -3.26 -23.82 -22.94
N GLU A 283 -2.73 -23.20 -24.01
CA GLU A 283 -2.22 -21.83 -23.97
C GLU A 283 -3.34 -20.78 -23.75
N LEU A 284 -4.56 -21.06 -24.24
CA LEU A 284 -5.73 -20.18 -24.08
C LEU A 284 -6.35 -20.22 -22.68
N VAL A 285 -6.12 -21.29 -21.91
CA VAL A 285 -6.86 -21.59 -20.66
C VAL A 285 -6.05 -21.29 -19.39
N ARG A 286 -4.79 -20.84 -19.52
CA ARG A 286 -3.96 -20.38 -18.40
C ARG A 286 -4.51 -19.08 -17.78
N ASP A 287 -5.39 -19.23 -16.79
CA ASP A 287 -6.19 -18.14 -16.21
C ASP A 287 -6.05 -17.99 -14.69
N GLN A 288 -5.36 -18.92 -14.02
CA GLN A 288 -5.19 -18.97 -12.58
C GLN A 288 -3.78 -18.56 -12.14
N GLY A 289 -3.66 -18.27 -10.84
CA GLY A 289 -2.35 -18.21 -10.17
C GLY A 289 -2.12 -19.49 -9.36
N PHE A 290 -0.99 -19.59 -8.68
CA PHE A 290 -0.70 -20.70 -7.77
C PHE A 290 -1.70 -20.83 -6.62
N THR A 291 -2.18 -19.69 -6.10
CA THR A 291 -3.08 -19.60 -4.94
C THR A 291 -4.28 -18.73 -5.24
N ARG A 292 -5.32 -18.93 -4.42
CA ARG A 292 -6.61 -18.24 -4.55
C ARG A 292 -6.58 -16.75 -4.20
N PRO A 293 -5.86 -16.28 -3.16
CA PRO A 293 -5.84 -14.88 -2.80
C PRO A 293 -5.32 -14.00 -3.94
N LYS A 294 -6.12 -13.00 -4.33
CA LYS A 294 -5.76 -12.04 -5.40
C LYS A 294 -5.47 -10.66 -4.85
N ILE A 295 -6.03 -10.33 -3.69
CA ILE A 295 -5.98 -8.98 -3.13
C ILE A 295 -5.48 -9.05 -1.70
N LEU A 296 -4.51 -8.18 -1.39
CA LEU A 296 -4.05 -7.92 -0.03
C LEU A 296 -4.33 -6.46 0.32
N VAL A 297 -5.04 -6.23 1.42
CA VAL A 297 -5.26 -4.90 2.00
C VAL A 297 -4.56 -4.85 3.35
N LEU A 298 -3.53 -4.03 3.44
CA LEU A 298 -2.67 -3.86 4.60
C LEU A 298 -3.08 -2.59 5.34
N LEU A 299 -3.40 -2.70 6.62
CA LEU A 299 -3.99 -1.63 7.43
C LEU A 299 -3.37 -1.59 8.82
N PRO A 300 -3.19 -0.40 9.43
CA PRO A 300 -2.44 -0.30 10.69
C PRO A 300 -3.22 -0.84 11.89
N LEU A 301 -4.55 -0.68 11.92
CA LEU A 301 -5.39 -0.86 13.10
C LEU A 301 -6.73 -1.53 12.73
N ARG A 302 -7.40 -2.16 13.71
CA ARG A 302 -8.71 -2.83 13.52
C ARG A 302 -9.84 -1.88 13.11
N ASN A 303 -9.87 -0.65 13.62
CA ASN A 303 -10.85 0.36 13.20
C ASN A 303 -10.73 0.68 11.71
N SER A 304 -9.51 0.79 11.18
CA SER A 304 -9.24 0.95 9.75
C SER A 304 -9.67 -0.29 8.96
N ALA A 305 -9.44 -1.49 9.49
CA ALA A 305 -9.92 -2.75 8.90
C ALA A 305 -11.45 -2.84 8.86
N LEU A 306 -12.14 -2.38 9.90
CA LEU A 306 -13.59 -2.25 9.91
C LEU A 306 -14.06 -1.28 8.83
N ALA A 307 -13.46 -0.09 8.75
CA ALA A 307 -13.81 0.92 7.76
C ALA A 307 -13.60 0.44 6.30
N TRP A 308 -12.52 -0.29 6.03
CA TRP A 308 -12.26 -0.92 4.74
C TRP A 308 -13.22 -2.07 4.43
N THR A 309 -13.51 -2.92 5.41
CA THR A 309 -14.45 -4.03 5.23
C THR A 309 -15.87 -3.53 4.98
N THR A 310 -16.28 -2.45 5.63
CA THR A 310 -17.56 -1.78 5.36
C THR A 310 -17.62 -1.23 3.94
N ALA A 311 -16.59 -0.50 3.50
CA ALA A 311 -16.54 0.04 2.13
C ALA A 311 -16.52 -1.06 1.06
N LEU A 312 -15.77 -2.14 1.30
CA LEU A 312 -15.76 -3.33 0.44
C LEU A 312 -17.14 -4.01 0.41
N SER A 313 -17.75 -4.25 1.57
CA SER A 313 -19.06 -4.88 1.65
C SER A 313 -20.13 -4.07 0.92
N SER A 314 -20.09 -2.73 1.01
CA SER A 314 -21.11 -1.86 0.42
C SER A 314 -21.06 -1.79 -1.11
N VAL A 315 -19.88 -2.01 -1.71
CA VAL A 315 -19.68 -1.99 -3.17
C VAL A 315 -19.52 -3.40 -3.78
N SER A 316 -19.73 -4.44 -2.98
CA SER A 316 -19.50 -5.85 -3.36
C SER A 316 -20.36 -6.35 -4.52
N GLY A 317 -21.56 -5.80 -4.70
CA GLY A 317 -22.55 -6.32 -5.64
C GLY A 317 -23.05 -7.73 -5.30
N CYS A 318 -22.77 -8.23 -4.09
CA CYS A 318 -23.27 -9.51 -3.60
C CYS A 318 -24.76 -9.40 -3.21
N VAL A 319 -25.50 -10.50 -3.35
CA VAL A 319 -26.90 -10.57 -2.89
C VAL A 319 -26.98 -10.41 -1.38
N GLU A 320 -26.13 -11.14 -0.65
CA GLU A 320 -25.93 -11.02 0.78
C GLU A 320 -24.52 -10.47 1.04
N GLY A 321 -24.43 -9.14 1.19
CA GLY A 321 -23.21 -8.48 1.64
C GLY A 321 -22.90 -8.84 3.09
N LEU A 322 -21.64 -8.72 3.50
CA LEU A 322 -21.22 -9.08 4.87
C LEU A 322 -21.94 -8.23 5.92
N LEU A 323 -22.09 -6.93 5.65
CA LEU A 323 -22.66 -5.93 6.55
C LEU A 323 -23.90 -5.25 5.95
N SER A 324 -24.57 -5.87 4.98
CA SER A 324 -25.67 -5.22 4.24
C SER A 324 -27.04 -5.30 4.92
N SER A 325 -27.21 -6.11 5.96
CA SER A 325 -28.51 -6.24 6.65
C SER A 325 -28.63 -5.21 7.78
N SER A 326 -29.70 -4.42 7.74
CA SER A 326 -30.04 -3.42 8.76
C SER A 326 -30.49 -4.04 10.10
N SER A 327 -30.92 -5.31 10.10
CA SER A 327 -31.20 -6.08 11.31
C SER A 327 -30.01 -6.96 11.69
N GLU A 328 -29.59 -6.89 12.96
CA GLU A 328 -28.55 -7.75 13.54
C GLU A 328 -28.93 -9.23 13.51
N GLU A 329 -30.22 -9.55 13.59
CA GLU A 329 -30.71 -10.94 13.58
C GLU A 329 -30.45 -11.61 12.23
N ALA A 330 -30.60 -10.85 11.15
CA ALA A 330 -30.38 -11.30 9.77
C ALA A 330 -28.91 -11.40 9.35
N GLN A 331 -27.97 -10.91 10.18
CA GLN A 331 -26.54 -10.99 9.85
C GLN A 331 -26.03 -12.44 9.94
N SER A 332 -25.16 -12.81 8.99
CA SER A 332 -24.48 -14.10 9.01
C SER A 332 -23.64 -14.27 10.30
N GLN A 333 -23.45 -15.52 10.74
CA GLN A 333 -22.59 -15.80 11.92
C GLN A 333 -21.16 -15.26 11.74
N SER A 334 -20.64 -15.29 10.50
CA SER A 334 -19.32 -14.75 10.19
C SER A 334 -19.25 -13.22 10.34
N ALA A 335 -20.34 -12.51 10.00
CA ALA A 335 -20.46 -11.06 10.18
C ALA A 335 -20.55 -10.70 11.66
N LYS A 336 -21.36 -11.41 12.45
CA LYS A 336 -21.47 -11.21 13.91
C LYS A 336 -20.11 -11.39 14.60
N ARG A 337 -19.38 -12.46 14.25
CA ARG A 337 -18.01 -12.67 14.75
C ARG A 337 -17.06 -11.56 14.32
N PHE A 338 -17.16 -11.09 13.08
CA PHE A 338 -16.33 -10.01 12.58
C PHE A 338 -16.57 -8.71 13.36
N LEU A 339 -17.82 -8.30 13.53
CA LEU A 339 -18.17 -7.10 14.30
C LEU A 339 -17.65 -7.22 15.73
N ARG A 340 -17.94 -8.31 16.44
CA ARG A 340 -17.44 -8.54 17.80
C ARG A 340 -15.92 -8.39 17.94
N ASP A 341 -15.15 -8.88 16.98
CA ASP A 341 -13.69 -8.90 17.05
C ASP A 341 -13.04 -7.56 16.57
N PHE A 342 -13.78 -6.71 15.85
CA PHE A 342 -13.27 -5.46 15.23
C PHE A 342 -13.92 -4.18 15.73
N THR A 343 -15.03 -4.27 16.46
CA THR A 343 -15.60 -3.15 17.22
C THR A 343 -15.07 -3.18 18.66
N LEU A 344 -15.44 -2.16 19.43
CA LEU A 344 -15.20 -2.17 20.87
C LEU A 344 -16.25 -3.06 21.55
N PRO A 345 -15.89 -3.77 22.65
CA PRO A 345 -16.85 -4.56 23.41
C PRO A 345 -18.00 -3.68 23.93
N GLU A 346 -19.21 -4.24 23.95
CA GLU A 346 -20.39 -3.58 24.50
C GLU A 346 -20.13 -3.06 25.93
N GLY A 347 -20.52 -1.81 26.20
CA GLY A 347 -20.26 -1.14 27.47
C GLY A 347 -18.90 -0.45 27.59
N THR A 348 -17.99 -0.61 26.61
CA THR A 348 -16.73 0.12 26.58
C THR A 348 -16.96 1.56 26.10
N LEU A 349 -16.68 2.54 26.96
CA LEU A 349 -16.77 3.95 26.58
C LEU A 349 -15.56 4.34 25.73
N ASP A 350 -15.79 4.63 24.45
CA ASP A 350 -14.82 5.30 23.61
C ASP A 350 -14.80 6.80 23.90
N ARG A 351 -13.70 7.29 24.49
CA ARG A 351 -13.50 8.71 24.80
C ARG A 351 -13.35 9.57 23.56
N LEU A 352 -12.90 9.00 22.45
CA LEU A 352 -12.68 9.71 21.20
C LEU A 352 -13.93 9.72 20.31
N ALA A 353 -14.90 8.86 20.58
CA ALA A 353 -16.21 8.89 19.93
C ALA A 353 -17.21 9.88 20.59
N GLN A 354 -16.85 10.47 21.73
CA GLN A 354 -17.70 11.45 22.41
C GLN A 354 -17.76 12.78 21.65
N PRO A 355 -18.88 13.52 21.71
CA PRO A 355 -19.02 14.79 20.99
C PRO A 355 -18.03 15.87 21.46
N ASP A 356 -17.54 15.80 22.70
CA ASP A 356 -16.51 16.72 23.24
C ASP A 356 -15.10 16.41 22.72
N ALA A 357 -14.88 15.23 22.12
CA ALA A 357 -13.56 14.80 21.66
C ALA A 357 -12.99 15.75 20.60
N GLY A 358 -13.82 16.26 19.68
CA GLY A 358 -13.39 17.20 18.64
C GLY A 358 -12.92 18.56 19.17
N ALA A 359 -13.34 18.96 20.37
CA ALA A 359 -12.86 20.17 21.03
C ALA A 359 -11.55 19.93 21.82
N ARG A 360 -11.29 18.68 22.21
CA ARG A 360 -10.17 18.30 23.09
C ARG A 360 -8.98 17.74 22.34
N PHE A 361 -9.21 17.09 21.21
CA PHE A 361 -8.20 16.38 20.44
C PHE A 361 -8.18 16.86 18.99
N PRO A 362 -7.00 16.87 18.34
CA PRO A 362 -6.89 17.08 16.90
C PRO A 362 -7.74 16.10 16.09
N ALA A 363 -8.25 16.54 14.94
CA ALA A 363 -9.16 15.74 14.11
C ALA A 363 -8.52 14.44 13.56
N ASP A 364 -7.24 14.49 13.23
CA ASP A 364 -6.42 13.34 12.82
C ASP A 364 -6.22 12.33 13.95
N HIS A 365 -5.99 12.80 15.18
CA HIS A 365 -5.90 11.95 16.37
C HIS A 365 -7.22 11.22 16.62
N VAL A 366 -8.35 11.93 16.57
CA VAL A 366 -9.68 11.32 16.72
C VAL A 366 -9.91 10.28 15.63
N ALA A 367 -9.73 10.65 14.36
CA ALA A 367 -10.00 9.75 13.25
C ALA A 367 -9.09 8.50 13.21
N THR A 368 -7.86 8.59 13.73
CA THR A 368 -6.92 7.46 13.75
C THR A 368 -7.17 6.52 14.93
N PHE A 369 -7.52 7.05 16.11
CA PHE A 369 -7.59 6.27 17.34
C PHE A 369 -9.01 6.00 17.87
N GLN A 370 -10.04 6.50 17.20
CA GLN A 370 -11.43 6.15 17.53
C GLN A 370 -11.72 4.68 17.22
N GLY A 371 -12.39 3.98 18.14
CA GLY A 371 -12.75 2.58 18.00
C GLY A 371 -11.66 1.60 18.46
N ASN A 372 -11.63 0.42 17.85
CA ASN A 372 -10.69 -0.63 18.21
C ASN A 372 -9.32 -0.41 17.54
N ILE A 373 -8.30 -0.11 18.35
CA ILE A 373 -6.94 0.23 17.91
C ILE A 373 -5.94 -0.92 18.04
N ASP A 374 -6.42 -2.16 18.15
CA ASP A 374 -5.51 -3.32 18.13
C ASP A 374 -4.85 -3.44 16.74
N ASP A 375 -3.55 -3.72 16.72
CA ASP A 375 -2.70 -3.73 15.53
C ASP A 375 -2.26 -5.14 15.14
N SER A 376 -2.88 -6.19 15.69
CA SER A 376 -2.51 -7.59 15.45
C SER A 376 -3.69 -8.38 14.90
N PHE A 377 -3.89 -8.36 13.58
CA PHE A 377 -4.97 -9.12 12.93
C PHE A 377 -4.61 -9.62 11.54
N VAL A 378 -5.24 -10.73 11.16
CA VAL A 378 -5.26 -11.27 9.79
C VAL A 378 -6.64 -11.86 9.54
N LEU A 379 -7.28 -11.43 8.46
CA LEU A 379 -8.60 -11.88 8.03
C LEU A 379 -8.57 -12.32 6.58
N GLY A 380 -9.04 -13.54 6.32
CA GLY A 380 -9.38 -13.99 4.98
C GLY A 380 -10.86 -13.77 4.70
N PHE A 381 -11.18 -13.16 3.57
CA PHE A 381 -12.54 -13.03 3.05
C PHE A 381 -12.73 -13.90 1.83
N LYS A 382 -13.85 -14.63 1.79
CA LYS A 382 -14.31 -15.36 0.62
C LYS A 382 -15.53 -14.65 0.05
N VAL A 383 -15.44 -14.24 -1.21
CA VAL A 383 -16.48 -13.46 -1.89
C VAL A 383 -17.04 -14.30 -3.03
N THR A 384 -18.34 -14.59 -2.96
CA THR A 384 -19.07 -15.28 -4.02
C THR A 384 -20.11 -14.33 -4.64
N ARG A 385 -20.91 -14.82 -5.61
CA ARG A 385 -22.01 -14.00 -6.16
C ARG A 385 -23.17 -13.88 -5.16
N LYS A 386 -23.35 -14.93 -4.36
CA LYS A 386 -24.46 -15.05 -3.41
C LYS A 386 -24.10 -14.38 -2.08
N GLU A 387 -22.93 -14.72 -1.54
CA GLU A 387 -22.54 -14.40 -0.18
C GLU A 387 -21.10 -13.88 -0.06
N TRP A 388 -20.88 -13.06 0.96
CA TRP A 388 -19.57 -12.66 1.48
C TRP A 388 -19.34 -13.31 2.84
N ARG A 389 -18.26 -14.08 3.01
CA ARG A 389 -17.91 -14.73 4.29
C ARG A 389 -16.57 -14.26 4.83
N ALA A 390 -16.55 -13.91 6.12
CA ALA A 390 -15.33 -13.62 6.87
C ALA A 390 -14.69 -14.90 7.44
N TYR A 391 -13.42 -14.80 7.87
CA TYR A 391 -12.63 -15.90 8.47
C TYR A 391 -12.40 -17.11 7.57
N ALA A 392 -12.31 -16.89 6.26
CA ALA A 392 -11.78 -17.90 5.34
C ALA A 392 -10.30 -18.18 5.66
N ARG A 393 -9.88 -19.44 5.54
CA ARG A 393 -8.46 -19.81 5.61
C ARG A 393 -7.69 -19.12 4.48
N TYR A 394 -6.39 -18.88 4.68
CA TYR A 394 -5.57 -18.09 3.75
C TYR A 394 -5.67 -18.58 2.30
N TYR A 395 -5.43 -19.87 2.03
CA TYR A 395 -5.57 -20.46 0.69
C TYR A 395 -6.99 -20.50 0.14
N GLY A 396 -8.01 -20.36 0.99
CA GLY A 396 -9.42 -20.33 0.60
C GLY A 396 -9.99 -18.92 0.41
N ALA A 397 -9.23 -17.89 0.77
CA ALA A 397 -9.63 -16.49 0.69
C ALA A 397 -9.45 -15.93 -0.73
N ASP A 398 -10.30 -14.98 -1.10
CA ASP A 398 -10.16 -14.14 -2.29
C ASP A 398 -9.42 -12.84 -1.95
N ILE A 399 -9.72 -12.27 -0.78
CA ILE A 399 -9.14 -11.03 -0.24
C ILE A 399 -8.56 -11.33 1.14
N ILE A 400 -7.34 -10.87 1.41
CA ILE A 400 -6.72 -10.88 2.73
C ILE A 400 -6.68 -9.44 3.24
N VAL A 401 -7.22 -9.20 4.43
CA VAL A 401 -7.11 -7.93 5.15
C VAL A 401 -6.31 -8.17 6.41
N ALA A 402 -5.18 -7.49 6.57
CA ALA A 402 -4.26 -7.78 7.66
C ALA A 402 -3.51 -6.54 8.14
N SER A 403 -3.03 -6.59 9.37
CA SER A 403 -2.00 -5.67 9.83
C SER A 403 -0.60 -6.18 9.47
N PRO A 404 0.40 -5.29 9.31
CA PRO A 404 1.77 -5.70 9.05
C PRO A 404 2.29 -6.70 10.11
N LEU A 405 2.03 -6.41 11.39
CA LEU A 405 2.41 -7.27 12.51
C LEU A 405 1.68 -8.61 12.47
N GLY A 406 0.35 -8.59 12.33
CA GLY A 406 -0.47 -9.80 12.31
C GLY A 406 -0.05 -10.75 11.19
N LEU A 407 0.21 -10.21 10.00
CA LEU A 407 0.62 -11.02 8.85
C LEU A 407 2.02 -11.60 9.03
N ARG A 408 2.96 -10.84 9.59
CA ARG A 408 4.30 -11.34 9.93
C ARG A 408 4.22 -12.50 10.92
N LEU A 409 3.47 -12.33 12.00
CA LEU A 409 3.29 -13.38 13.02
C LEU A 409 2.66 -14.65 12.42
N ALA A 410 1.68 -14.50 11.52
CA ALA A 410 1.07 -15.63 10.82
C ALA A 410 2.07 -16.39 9.94
N ILE A 411 2.89 -15.67 9.17
CA ILE A 411 3.91 -16.26 8.29
C ILE A 411 5.01 -16.96 9.12
N GLU A 412 5.53 -16.30 10.15
CA GLU A 412 6.60 -16.86 11.00
C GLU A 412 6.12 -18.09 11.79
N LYS A 413 4.85 -18.10 12.23
CA LYS A 413 4.26 -19.22 12.97
C LYS A 413 4.19 -20.49 12.14
N ASP A 414 3.67 -20.40 10.92
CA ASP A 414 3.45 -21.56 10.06
C ASP A 414 4.62 -21.81 9.09
N ASN A 415 5.62 -20.90 9.08
CA ASN A 415 6.70 -20.81 8.11
C ASN A 415 6.20 -20.96 6.67
N ASP A 416 5.10 -20.27 6.38
CA ASP A 416 4.35 -20.35 5.14
C ASP A 416 3.95 -18.95 4.68
N SER A 417 4.46 -18.55 3.51
CA SER A 417 4.10 -17.32 2.80
C SER A 417 3.49 -17.61 1.43
N ASP A 418 3.31 -18.88 1.06
CA ASP A 418 2.99 -19.29 -0.32
C ASP A 418 1.57 -18.82 -0.72
N PHE A 419 0.68 -18.59 0.25
CA PHE A 419 -0.62 -17.98 0.03
C PHE A 419 -0.55 -16.56 -0.58
N LEU A 420 0.58 -15.86 -0.48
CA LEU A 420 0.84 -14.53 -1.07
C LEU A 420 1.45 -14.58 -2.48
N SER A 421 1.70 -15.77 -3.04
CA SER A 421 2.33 -15.94 -4.36
C SER A 421 1.51 -15.33 -5.51
N SER A 422 0.18 -15.34 -5.39
CA SER A 422 -0.74 -14.98 -6.49
C SER A 422 -1.48 -13.65 -6.29
N ILE A 423 -0.96 -12.79 -5.41
CA ILE A 423 -1.51 -11.45 -5.19
C ILE A 423 -1.31 -10.61 -6.45
N GLU A 424 -2.41 -10.09 -6.98
CA GLU A 424 -2.50 -9.25 -8.18
C GLU A 424 -2.68 -7.76 -7.81
N ILE A 425 -3.30 -7.45 -6.67
CA ILE A 425 -3.40 -6.08 -6.13
C ILE A 425 -3.02 -6.04 -4.66
N VAL A 426 -2.15 -5.10 -4.29
CA VAL A 426 -1.84 -4.75 -2.89
C VAL A 426 -2.30 -3.32 -2.64
N VAL A 427 -3.04 -3.12 -1.54
CA VAL A 427 -3.34 -1.80 -1.00
C VAL A 427 -2.69 -1.68 0.36
N ALA A 428 -1.92 -0.63 0.59
CA ALA A 428 -1.46 -0.25 1.93
C ALA A 428 -1.97 1.17 2.22
N ASP A 429 -2.90 1.28 3.17
CA ASP A 429 -3.52 2.55 3.54
C ASP A 429 -3.03 3.00 4.92
N GLN A 430 -2.98 4.32 5.13
CA GLN A 430 -2.45 4.96 6.34
C GLN A 430 -1.00 4.56 6.64
N LEU A 431 -0.12 4.61 5.62
CA LEU A 431 1.31 4.31 5.78
C LEU A 431 1.99 5.24 6.80
N ASP A 432 1.50 6.46 6.95
CA ASP A 432 1.85 7.40 8.01
C ASP A 432 1.66 6.81 9.42
N VAL A 433 0.57 6.07 9.64
CA VAL A 433 0.29 5.41 10.92
C VAL A 433 1.13 4.14 11.09
N MET A 434 1.32 3.36 10.02
CA MET A 434 2.20 2.18 10.05
C MET A 434 3.65 2.53 10.35
N GLN A 435 4.10 3.71 9.90
CA GLN A 435 5.44 4.21 10.20
C GLN A 435 5.62 4.51 11.69
N MET A 436 4.55 4.93 12.39
CA MET A 436 4.56 5.15 13.83
C MET A 436 4.63 3.83 14.63
N GLN A 437 4.29 2.70 14.02
CA GLN A 437 4.41 1.36 14.60
C GLN A 437 5.84 0.84 14.40
N ASN A 438 6.01 -0.17 13.55
CA ASN A 438 7.31 -0.71 13.19
C ASN A 438 7.35 -0.96 11.68
N TRP A 439 8.09 -0.09 10.97
CA TRP A 439 8.21 -0.12 9.53
C TRP A 439 8.87 -1.41 8.98
N GLU A 440 9.65 -2.12 9.79
CA GLU A 440 10.23 -3.40 9.40
C GLU A 440 9.16 -4.47 9.14
N HIS A 441 7.99 -4.39 9.78
CA HIS A 441 6.88 -5.30 9.48
C HIS A 441 6.32 -5.06 8.07
N VAL A 442 6.24 -3.81 7.62
CA VAL A 442 5.81 -3.47 6.25
C VAL A 442 6.82 -4.00 5.24
N LYS A 443 8.11 -3.71 5.45
CA LYS A 443 9.20 -4.23 4.59
C LYS A 443 9.18 -5.75 4.52
N PHE A 444 9.00 -6.42 5.67
CA PHE A 444 8.91 -7.88 5.74
C PHE A 444 7.76 -8.39 4.86
N VAL A 445 6.54 -7.87 5.02
CA VAL A 445 5.41 -8.33 4.20
C VAL A 445 5.68 -8.16 2.71
N PHE A 446 6.15 -6.98 2.29
CA PHE A 446 6.46 -6.73 0.87
C PHE A 446 7.56 -7.65 0.35
N SER A 447 8.51 -8.04 1.19
CA SER A 447 9.55 -9.03 0.84
C SER A 447 9.02 -10.45 0.63
N GLN A 448 7.81 -10.77 1.10
CA GLN A 448 7.18 -12.10 0.97
C GLN A 448 6.18 -12.21 -0.19
N LEU A 449 5.94 -11.12 -0.92
CA LEU A 449 4.94 -11.09 -2.00
C LEU A 449 5.45 -11.75 -3.29
N ASN A 450 4.57 -12.49 -3.97
CA ASN A 450 4.79 -13.03 -5.31
C ASN A 450 5.99 -13.98 -5.49
N HIS A 451 6.46 -14.61 -4.41
CA HIS A 451 7.40 -15.72 -4.54
C HIS A 451 6.73 -16.93 -5.19
N ILE A 452 7.53 -17.71 -5.92
CA ILE A 452 7.11 -19.04 -6.37
C ILE A 452 6.91 -19.90 -5.12
N PRO A 453 5.75 -20.56 -4.95
CA PRO A 453 5.48 -21.40 -3.79
C PRO A 453 6.54 -22.48 -3.61
N ARG A 454 6.93 -22.72 -2.36
CA ARG A 454 7.86 -23.80 -2.01
C ARG A 454 7.13 -25.13 -1.92
N LYS A 455 5.88 -25.11 -1.48
CA LYS A 455 5.02 -26.29 -1.34
C LYS A 455 3.90 -26.20 -2.36
N VAL A 456 3.69 -27.30 -3.09
CA VAL A 456 2.52 -27.42 -3.98
C VAL A 456 1.28 -27.59 -3.11
N HIS A 457 0.34 -26.66 -3.23
CA HIS A 457 -0.96 -26.79 -2.57
C HIS A 457 -1.86 -27.73 -3.38
N GLU A 458 -2.67 -28.54 -2.71
CA GLU A 458 -3.54 -29.56 -3.36
C GLU A 458 -4.49 -28.97 -4.41
N SER A 459 -4.85 -27.69 -4.27
CA SER A 459 -5.75 -27.00 -5.18
C SER A 459 -5.06 -26.36 -6.39
N THR A 460 -3.74 -26.48 -6.55
CA THR A 460 -3.00 -25.83 -7.63
C THR A 460 -3.03 -26.70 -8.88
N ASP A 461 -3.69 -26.21 -9.93
CA ASP A 461 -3.71 -26.82 -11.26
C ASP A 461 -2.67 -26.13 -12.16
N PHE A 462 -1.48 -26.75 -12.30
CA PHE A 462 -0.36 -26.18 -13.06
C PHE A 462 -0.66 -25.95 -14.54
N ALA A 463 -1.55 -26.75 -15.15
CA ALA A 463 -1.94 -26.55 -16.54
C ALA A 463 -2.67 -25.20 -16.73
N ARG A 464 -3.30 -24.69 -15.67
CA ARG A 464 -4.05 -23.44 -15.66
C ARG A 464 -3.30 -22.25 -15.08
N VAL A 465 -2.11 -22.45 -14.53
CA VAL A 465 -1.31 -21.35 -14.01
C VAL A 465 -0.79 -20.50 -15.17
N ARG A 466 -1.00 -19.18 -15.08
CA ARG A 466 -0.50 -18.20 -16.05
C ARG A 466 1.00 -18.34 -16.27
N GLN A 467 1.42 -18.27 -17.53
CA GLN A 467 2.82 -18.51 -17.90
C GLN A 467 3.77 -17.55 -17.16
N TRP A 468 3.44 -16.26 -17.14
CA TRP A 468 4.21 -15.26 -16.40
C TRP A 468 4.28 -15.50 -14.88
N SER A 469 3.33 -16.25 -14.29
CA SER A 469 3.45 -16.65 -12.88
C SER A 469 4.46 -17.79 -12.70
N LEU A 470 4.47 -18.75 -13.63
CA LEU A 470 5.48 -19.83 -13.64
C LEU A 470 6.89 -19.27 -13.87
N ASP A 471 7.02 -18.23 -14.68
CA ASP A 471 8.30 -17.56 -14.96
C ASP A 471 8.77 -16.66 -13.80
N GLY A 472 8.04 -16.59 -12.69
CA GLY A 472 8.35 -15.72 -11.55
C GLY A 472 8.16 -14.22 -11.84
N ALA A 473 7.40 -13.88 -12.88
CA ALA A 473 7.21 -12.51 -13.34
C ALA A 473 6.00 -11.80 -12.70
N SER A 474 5.30 -12.42 -11.74
CA SER A 474 4.09 -11.87 -11.11
C SER A 474 4.29 -10.47 -10.49
N ALA A 475 5.50 -10.15 -10.02
CA ALA A 475 5.81 -8.83 -9.48
C ALA A 475 5.72 -7.68 -10.52
N TYR A 476 5.84 -7.99 -11.82
CA TYR A 476 5.70 -7.01 -12.92
C TYR A 476 4.23 -6.72 -13.27
N LEU A 477 3.30 -7.58 -12.84
CA LEU A 477 1.86 -7.45 -13.08
C LEU A 477 1.08 -7.07 -11.82
N ARG A 478 1.72 -7.10 -10.65
CA ARG A 478 1.07 -6.71 -9.40
C ARG A 478 0.88 -5.19 -9.38
N GLN A 479 -0.36 -4.75 -9.22
CA GLN A 479 -0.66 -3.36 -8.89
C GLN A 479 -0.46 -3.10 -7.40
N THR A 480 0.30 -2.06 -7.05
CA THR A 480 0.50 -1.61 -5.68
C THR A 480 -0.07 -0.20 -5.48
N ILE A 481 -1.01 -0.05 -4.56
CA ILE A 481 -1.64 1.23 -4.18
C ILE A 481 -1.22 1.58 -2.76
N LEU A 482 -0.42 2.64 -2.63
CA LEU A 482 0.15 3.16 -1.39
C LEU A 482 -0.51 4.49 -1.05
N LEU A 483 -1.21 4.55 0.08
CA LEU A 483 -1.92 5.75 0.55
C LEU A 483 -1.32 6.21 1.88
N SER A 484 -1.00 7.50 1.96
CA SER A 484 -0.44 8.14 3.15
C SER A 484 -0.92 9.59 3.24
N SER A 485 -0.98 10.14 4.45
CA SER A 485 -1.17 11.58 4.63
C SER A 485 0.14 12.39 4.51
N LEU A 486 1.28 11.72 4.68
CA LEU A 486 2.62 12.30 4.67
C LEU A 486 3.53 11.63 3.63
N ASP A 487 4.38 12.43 2.98
CA ASP A 487 5.40 11.96 2.06
C ASP A 487 6.73 11.77 2.79
N THR A 488 7.09 10.52 3.04
CA THR A 488 8.28 10.16 3.83
C THR A 488 9.27 9.36 2.99
N PRO A 489 10.59 9.46 3.27
CA PRO A 489 11.60 8.74 2.52
C PRO A 489 11.39 7.22 2.58
N GLU A 490 10.84 6.69 3.66
CA GLU A 490 10.50 5.28 3.83
C GLU A 490 9.42 4.83 2.84
N VAL A 491 8.36 5.62 2.68
CA VAL A 491 7.29 5.34 1.70
C VAL A 491 7.82 5.45 0.27
N ARG A 492 8.67 6.45 -0.01
CA ARG A 492 9.34 6.57 -1.32
C ARG A 492 10.26 5.39 -1.60
N ALA A 493 11.00 4.91 -0.61
CA ALA A 493 11.88 3.75 -0.73
C ALA A 493 11.09 2.44 -0.94
N LEU A 494 9.87 2.35 -0.42
CA LEU A 494 8.96 1.24 -0.70
C LEU A 494 8.42 1.27 -2.15
N PHE A 495 8.17 2.47 -2.69
CA PHE A 495 7.61 2.67 -4.03
C PHE A 495 8.65 2.61 -5.17
N ALA A 496 9.87 3.10 -4.93
CA ALA A 496 10.94 3.16 -5.93
C ALA A 496 11.36 1.81 -6.54
N PRO A 497 11.36 0.67 -5.84
CA PRO A 497 11.73 -0.62 -6.43
C PRO A 497 10.58 -1.34 -7.13
N LEU A 498 9.37 -0.78 -7.15
CA LEU A 498 8.24 -1.39 -7.86
C LEU A 498 8.47 -1.36 -9.37
N ARG A 499 8.05 -2.43 -10.06
CA ARG A 499 8.40 -2.75 -11.46
C ARG A 499 7.19 -2.99 -12.35
N ASN A 500 6.04 -2.43 -11.99
CA ASN A 500 4.80 -2.68 -12.71
C ASN A 500 4.89 -2.22 -14.18
N LEU A 501 4.46 -3.09 -15.09
CA LEU A 501 4.46 -2.86 -16.53
C LEU A 501 3.44 -1.83 -16.99
N ALA A 502 2.34 -1.63 -16.27
CA ALA A 502 1.42 -0.52 -16.55
C ALA A 502 2.04 0.85 -16.19
N GLY A 503 3.18 0.83 -15.49
CA GLY A 503 3.88 2.02 -15.05
C GLY A 503 3.62 2.32 -13.58
N ARG A 504 4.08 3.51 -13.17
CA ARG A 504 3.93 4.01 -11.79
C ARG A 504 3.43 5.44 -11.79
N ARG A 505 2.70 5.81 -10.75
CA ARG A 505 2.03 7.10 -10.58
C ARG A 505 2.31 7.59 -9.18
N ARG A 506 2.94 8.75 -9.04
CA ARG A 506 3.12 9.40 -7.75
C ARG A 506 2.42 10.74 -7.75
N VAL A 507 1.42 10.89 -6.89
CA VAL A 507 0.76 12.18 -6.66
C VAL A 507 1.77 13.11 -6.00
N LEU A 508 1.96 14.27 -6.60
CA LEU A 508 2.82 15.33 -6.07
C LEU A 508 1.97 16.26 -5.21
N SER A 509 2.58 16.89 -4.20
CA SER A 509 1.89 17.99 -3.53
C SER A 509 1.58 19.09 -4.55
N ALA A 510 0.51 19.86 -4.34
CA ALA A 510 0.31 21.12 -5.06
C ALA A 510 1.53 22.06 -4.93
N ASP A 511 2.36 21.83 -3.90
CA ASP A 511 3.54 22.60 -3.56
C ASP A 511 4.85 22.09 -4.22
N ASP A 512 4.86 20.91 -4.86
CA ASP A 512 6.08 20.22 -5.36
C ASP A 512 6.64 20.79 -6.71
N GLY A 513 6.45 22.08 -6.97
CA GLY A 513 7.29 22.79 -7.94
C GLY A 513 6.95 22.66 -9.43
N THR A 514 5.69 22.37 -9.80
CA THR A 514 5.24 22.65 -11.18
C THR A 514 4.99 24.14 -11.36
N LYS A 515 5.75 24.76 -12.28
CA LYS A 515 5.73 26.18 -12.69
C LYS A 515 4.41 26.70 -13.31
N ALA A 516 3.25 26.23 -12.85
CA ALA A 516 1.96 26.64 -13.39
C ALA A 516 1.01 27.11 -12.28
N GLY A 517 1.19 28.37 -11.85
CA GLY A 517 0.10 29.20 -11.32
C GLY A 517 -0.34 28.97 -9.86
N LYS A 518 0.22 29.80 -8.95
CA LYS A 518 -0.43 30.37 -7.75
C LYS A 518 -1.17 29.42 -6.79
N LYS A 519 -0.46 28.96 -5.78
CA LYS A 519 -0.31 29.62 -4.45
C LYS A 519 0.75 28.79 -3.74
N GLU A 520 1.95 29.33 -3.60
CA GLU A 520 2.88 28.80 -2.60
C GLU A 520 2.10 28.81 -1.28
N LYS A 521 1.75 27.64 -0.73
CA LYS A 521 1.48 27.61 0.70
C LYS A 521 2.73 28.22 1.34
N GLU A 522 2.55 29.11 2.30
CA GLU A 522 3.64 29.55 3.17
C GLU A 522 4.42 28.31 3.57
N GLY A 523 5.71 28.24 3.19
CA GLY A 523 6.56 27.14 3.63
C GLY A 523 6.42 26.99 5.15
N ALA A 524 6.62 25.81 5.71
CA ALA A 524 6.38 25.57 7.13
C ALA A 524 7.03 26.62 8.05
N VAL A 525 8.14 27.23 7.61
CA VAL A 525 8.81 28.37 8.25
C VAL A 525 7.95 29.64 8.29
N GLY A 526 7.24 29.99 7.22
CA GLY A 526 6.32 31.14 7.18
C GLY A 526 5.07 30.95 8.04
N MET A 527 4.70 29.71 8.37
CA MET A 527 3.64 29.42 9.34
C MET A 527 4.10 29.56 10.80
N VAL A 528 5.41 29.72 11.05
CA VAL A 528 5.93 29.94 12.40
C VAL A 528 5.62 31.38 12.82
N ARG A 529 4.96 31.54 13.97
CA ARG A 529 4.64 32.85 14.53
C ARG A 529 5.91 33.71 14.70
N ASP A 530 5.79 34.99 14.37
CA ASP A 530 6.84 35.97 14.63
C ASP A 530 7.25 35.97 16.10
N GLY A 531 8.55 36.06 16.36
CA GLY A 531 9.13 36.06 17.71
C GLY A 531 9.64 34.70 18.22
N VAL A 532 9.43 33.60 17.49
CA VAL A 532 10.06 32.31 17.82
C VAL A 532 11.49 32.24 17.26
N ARG A 533 12.49 32.30 18.15
CA ARG A 533 13.90 32.15 17.75
C ARG A 533 14.21 30.68 17.46
N GLN A 534 14.37 30.34 16.18
CA GLN A 534 14.83 29.02 15.76
C GLN A 534 16.36 28.95 15.83
N VAL A 535 16.89 27.89 16.44
CA VAL A 535 18.33 27.63 16.53
C VAL A 535 18.61 26.24 15.96
N PHE A 536 19.32 26.19 14.83
CA PHE A 536 19.75 24.94 14.22
C PHE A 536 21.14 24.58 14.73
N VAL A 537 21.26 23.39 15.34
CA VAL A 537 22.54 22.88 15.83
C VAL A 537 22.99 21.77 14.89
N LYS A 538 24.11 22.00 14.20
CA LYS A 538 24.76 20.97 13.39
C LYS A 538 25.52 20.00 14.29
N PHE A 539 25.43 18.71 13.98
CA PHE A 539 26.30 17.68 14.50
C PHE A 539 26.92 16.91 13.34
N ASP A 540 28.13 16.40 13.53
CA ASP A 540 28.84 15.67 12.49
C ASP A 540 28.47 14.20 12.54
N CYS A 541 28.08 13.66 11.38
CA CYS A 541 27.78 12.25 11.21
C CYS A 541 28.39 11.77 9.89
N ALA A 542 29.39 10.89 9.98
CA ALA A 542 30.08 10.35 8.81
C ALA A 542 29.28 9.23 8.12
N ASN A 543 28.34 8.60 8.82
CA ASN A 543 27.58 7.45 8.33
C ASN A 543 26.10 7.59 8.68
N VAL A 544 25.22 7.60 7.68
CA VAL A 544 23.76 7.69 7.83
C VAL A 544 23.21 6.60 8.76
N GLN A 545 23.79 5.39 8.76
CA GLN A 545 23.33 4.30 9.64
C GLN A 545 23.63 4.55 11.12
N ALA A 546 24.66 5.34 11.43
CA ALA A 546 25.01 5.71 12.79
C ALA A 546 24.34 7.02 13.23
N GLU A 547 23.52 7.65 12.38
CA GLU A 547 22.94 8.97 12.62
C GLU A 547 22.13 9.02 13.90
N ALA A 548 21.25 8.03 14.14
CA ALA A 548 20.40 7.99 15.32
C ALA A 548 21.22 7.93 16.63
N ASP A 549 22.23 7.06 16.66
CA ASP A 549 23.12 6.90 17.81
C ASP A 549 23.95 8.17 18.07
N VAL A 550 24.50 8.76 17.00
CA VAL A 550 25.30 10.00 17.09
C VAL A 550 24.43 11.19 17.50
N ARG A 551 23.19 11.29 17.00
CA ARG A 551 22.22 12.33 17.37
C ARG A 551 21.83 12.22 18.84
N LEU A 552 21.52 11.00 19.32
CA LEU A 552 21.21 10.76 20.73
C LEU A 552 22.43 11.08 21.62
N ALA A 553 23.63 10.64 21.23
CA ALA A 553 24.87 10.96 21.94
C ALA A 553 25.13 12.47 21.99
N HIS A 554 24.95 13.18 20.87
CA HIS A 554 25.09 14.63 20.82
C HIS A 554 24.06 15.33 21.73
N PHE A 555 22.81 14.88 21.69
CA PHE A 555 21.75 15.42 22.54
C PHE A 555 22.07 15.24 24.03
N THR A 556 22.41 14.02 24.44
CA THR A 556 22.67 13.67 25.84
C THR A 556 23.94 14.31 26.41
N THR A 557 25.00 14.46 25.60
CA THR A 557 26.29 14.99 26.06
C THR A 557 26.44 16.50 25.95
N LYS A 558 25.78 17.14 24.96
CA LYS A 558 25.95 18.58 24.70
C LYS A 558 24.65 19.35 24.89
N THR A 559 23.58 18.96 24.20
CA THR A 559 22.33 19.74 24.16
C THR A 559 21.60 19.74 25.50
N LEU A 560 21.36 18.56 26.08
CA LEU A 560 20.63 18.42 27.34
C LEU A 560 21.34 19.10 28.52
N PRO A 561 22.67 18.93 28.74
CA PRO A 561 23.37 19.67 29.79
C PRO A 561 23.34 21.19 29.59
N ALA A 562 23.38 21.67 28.34
CA ALA A 562 23.27 23.10 28.04
C ALA A 562 21.85 23.64 28.35
N LEU A 563 20.81 22.86 28.07
CA LEU A 563 19.43 23.19 28.42
C LEU A 563 19.22 23.24 29.93
N LEU A 564 19.76 22.27 30.68
CA LEU A 564 19.66 22.22 32.14
C LEU A 564 20.39 23.38 32.84
N LYS A 565 21.53 23.83 32.30
CA LYS A 565 22.30 24.97 32.84
C LYS A 565 21.64 26.33 32.55
N SER A 566 20.75 26.41 31.57
CA SER A 566 20.10 27.66 31.18
C SER A 566 18.96 28.00 32.15
N ALA A 567 19.07 29.14 32.84
CA ALA A 567 18.04 29.61 33.79
C ALA A 567 16.68 29.90 33.14
N ILE A 568 16.63 30.08 31.81
CA ILE A 568 15.41 30.35 31.03
C ILE A 568 14.82 29.05 30.47
N ALA A 569 15.67 28.12 30.02
CA ALA A 569 15.23 26.84 29.43
C ALA A 569 15.04 25.72 30.46
N SER A 570 15.54 25.88 31.69
CA SER A 570 15.37 24.88 32.76
C SER A 570 13.94 24.74 33.26
N SER A 571 13.05 25.70 32.93
CA SER A 571 11.63 25.62 33.26
C SER A 571 10.77 25.60 31.98
N LYS A 572 9.88 24.61 31.87
CA LYS A 572 8.90 24.42 30.79
C LYS A 572 9.50 24.06 29.42
N THR A 573 10.55 23.24 29.40
CA THR A 573 11.07 22.69 28.14
C THR A 573 10.20 21.56 27.62
N LEU A 574 9.83 21.65 26.34
CA LEU A 574 9.19 20.59 25.57
C LEU A 574 10.21 19.96 24.63
N ILE A 575 10.49 18.67 24.81
CA ILE A 575 11.30 17.89 23.87
C ILE A 575 10.35 17.10 22.99
N PHE A 576 10.48 17.29 21.68
CA PHE A 576 9.75 16.54 20.67
C PHE A 576 10.69 15.53 20.01
N VAL A 577 10.29 14.27 19.99
CA VAL A 577 11.07 13.19 19.39
C VAL A 577 10.25 12.58 18.23
N PRO A 578 10.74 12.63 16.99
CA PRO A 578 9.97 12.18 15.83
C PRO A 578 9.89 10.64 15.69
N SER A 579 10.83 9.91 16.30
CA SER A 579 10.92 8.44 16.24
C SER A 579 10.59 7.82 17.59
N TYR A 580 9.73 6.79 17.59
CA TYR A 580 9.41 6.04 18.81
C TYR A 580 10.64 5.34 19.39
N PHE A 581 11.53 4.81 18.55
CA PHE A 581 12.76 4.14 19.01
C PHE A 581 13.67 5.12 19.75
N ASP A 582 13.89 6.32 19.19
CA ASP A 582 14.66 7.38 19.84
C ASP A 582 14.00 7.82 21.15
N PHE A 583 12.67 7.86 21.18
CA PHE A 583 11.91 8.25 22.37
C PHE A 583 12.15 7.26 23.52
N VAL A 584 12.06 5.95 23.28
CA VAL A 584 12.29 4.93 24.31
C VAL A 584 13.72 5.03 24.85
N LEU A 585 14.71 5.20 23.97
CA LEU A 585 16.11 5.36 24.37
C LEU A 585 16.33 6.64 25.19
N LEU A 586 15.69 7.74 24.80
CA LEU A 586 15.78 9.00 25.53
C LEU A 586 15.10 8.92 26.89
N VAL A 587 13.92 8.30 26.98
CA VAL A 587 13.21 8.11 28.25
C VAL A 587 14.04 7.28 29.21
N ASP A 588 14.61 6.16 28.78
CA ASP A 588 15.51 5.35 29.61
C ASP A 588 16.71 6.17 30.12
N HIS A 589 17.29 7.02 29.26
CA HIS A 589 18.36 7.92 29.68
C HIS A 589 17.89 8.97 30.71
N LEU A 590 16.73 9.59 30.51
CA LEU A 590 16.17 10.59 31.42
C LEU A 590 15.75 9.99 32.76
N GLN A 591 15.23 8.75 32.78
CA GLN A 591 14.93 8.01 34.01
C GLN A 591 16.19 7.82 34.86
N LYS A 592 17.30 7.44 34.25
CA LYS A 592 18.60 7.30 34.95
C LYS A 592 19.10 8.60 35.55
N LEU A 593 18.78 9.74 34.93
CA LEU A 593 19.13 11.07 35.47
C LEU A 593 18.17 11.50 36.59
N GLU A 594 16.89 11.12 36.49
CA GLU A 594 15.90 11.34 37.55
C GLU A 594 16.21 10.51 38.81
N GLU A 595 16.63 9.26 38.65
CA GLU A 595 17.11 8.40 39.75
C GLU A 595 18.32 8.99 40.49
N LYS A 596 19.18 9.73 39.77
CA LYS A 596 20.31 10.46 40.34
C LYS A 596 19.93 11.80 40.96
N GLY A 597 18.66 12.21 40.86
CA GLY A 597 18.15 13.49 41.33
C GLY A 597 18.60 14.69 40.51
N GLU A 598 19.13 14.48 39.30
CA GLU A 598 19.69 15.54 38.45
C GLU A 598 18.61 16.30 37.67
N LEU A 599 17.46 15.66 37.39
CA LEU A 599 16.32 16.28 36.72
C LEU A 599 15.00 15.64 37.12
N ARG A 600 13.90 16.36 36.89
CA ARG A 600 12.54 15.80 36.90
C ARG A 600 11.94 15.95 35.52
N PHE A 601 11.32 14.90 35.02
CA PHE A 601 10.64 14.94 33.73
C PHE A 601 9.31 14.21 33.78
N THR A 602 8.47 14.49 32.79
CA THR A 602 7.26 13.71 32.54
C THR A 602 7.25 13.33 31.09
N SER A 603 7.09 12.04 30.80
CA SER A 603 6.85 11.56 29.44
C SER A 603 5.37 11.38 29.18
N ILE A 604 4.89 11.95 28.10
CA ILE A 604 3.57 11.68 27.52
C ILE A 604 3.88 10.84 26.28
N SER A 605 3.73 9.51 26.43
CA SER A 605 3.88 8.55 25.33
C SER A 605 2.71 8.68 24.39
#